data_AF-K9UC40-F1
#
_entry.id   AF-K9UC40-F1
#
_cell.length_a   1.000
_cell.length_b   1.000
_cell.length_c   1.000
_cell.angle_alpha   90.00
_cell.angle_beta   90.00
_cell.angle_gamma   90.00
#
_symmetry.space_group_name_H-M   'P 1'
#
loop_
_entity.id
_entity.type
_entity.pdbx_description
1 polymer ?
#
loop_
_entity_poly.entity_id
_entity_poly.type
_entity_poly.pdbx_seq_one_letter_code
_entity_poly.pdbx_strand_id
1 'polypeptide(L)'
;MSKQNPGDLSKSNQLLKALTQSEIAQFIDVLLEALSPELEEQAISQLLPDTQQTIRQILAPSPPQAATKSTVIGTVSLAKQAEIWAGLWREWDKIVGEASEEEGKYIVREADWEEPYFDETTFIEDLESVAQKMQPLIEIAFEHEFSPEPDFVTALLDAETDVVSGIPDWMEITDGLYLEQHLTRCILGSEWLTIREQGQDAFQFTECIREYEQQFQEVQLNSDTVFEFLIQLSEADRKIILAGLTTNKETTLWKSVLADIHSCWQQFYLDLIEQYAPDRYLQQLRTTIPQQWQNGLPIIEELLNDRDYPESFVAIEETINSLLKPTRSDISWTPETSMLVAISGLYYDGNSANINTLLRYYQQTAQGLNQIERANALEIQQIGIDRWFNWSRMFAAFVEVPVSEVTRQALFTSWRDYVVRRTKSYSWQKVDSWWLCWLIESVDDRQKGVSWFQEQITQWLDRLPGDRSQLGENYDRLRLLTKDLTEIYHQGESGYPQFDRVVIRPQEFSSQSDESRREYLKASAPDRLFDLVMNYWQVNLHQFVPKPESVQNGKYTTHAQWMVALKELSPQDYENLLAQWKVAHKRRINLWKAMKQMGVS
;
A
#
# COMPACT_ATOMS: atom_id res chain seq x y z
N MET A 1 24.53 65.87 -31.62
CA MET A 1 25.28 65.59 -30.37
C MET A 1 24.90 66.60 -29.31
N SER A 2 23.88 66.29 -28.51
CA SER A 2 23.61 66.96 -27.24
C SER A 2 23.76 65.89 -26.17
N LYS A 3 24.66 66.13 -25.22
CA LYS A 3 24.99 65.19 -24.13
C LYS A 3 23.78 65.10 -23.19
N GLN A 4 23.13 63.93 -23.13
CA GLN A 4 22.26 63.60 -22.00
C GLN A 4 23.15 63.25 -20.80
N ASN A 5 22.95 63.98 -19.70
CA ASN A 5 23.56 63.69 -18.40
C ASN A 5 23.02 62.36 -17.85
N PRO A 6 23.87 61.46 -17.34
CA PRO A 6 23.44 60.30 -16.58
C PRO A 6 23.27 60.74 -15.12
N GLY A 7 22.04 60.87 -14.61
CA GLY A 7 21.85 61.09 -13.16
C GLY A 7 20.58 61.76 -12.64
N ASP A 8 19.57 62.09 -13.44
CA ASP A 8 18.29 62.55 -12.88
C ASP A 8 17.35 61.36 -12.64
N LEU A 9 17.39 60.81 -11.43
CA LEU A 9 16.31 59.96 -10.91
C LEU A 9 15.01 60.77 -11.00
N SER A 10 14.01 60.27 -11.74
CA SER A 10 12.71 60.92 -11.83
C SER A 10 12.16 61.23 -10.42
N LYS A 11 11.44 62.35 -10.27
CA LYS A 11 10.78 62.71 -8.99
C LYS A 11 9.89 61.57 -8.47
N SER A 12 9.30 60.78 -9.36
CA SER A 12 8.54 59.57 -9.02
C SER A 12 9.40 58.51 -8.33
N ASN A 13 10.62 58.25 -8.79
CA ASN A 13 11.55 57.32 -8.13
C ASN A 13 12.05 57.82 -6.77
N GLN A 14 12.12 59.14 -6.57
CA GLN A 14 12.44 59.71 -5.27
C GLN A 14 11.27 59.55 -4.28
N LEU A 15 10.03 59.76 -4.74
CA LEU A 15 8.83 59.53 -3.93
C LEU A 15 8.66 58.05 -3.55
N LEU A 16 8.84 57.13 -4.49
CA LEU A 16 8.76 55.68 -4.24
C LEU A 16 9.79 55.18 -3.22
N LYS A 17 10.96 55.84 -3.09
CA LYS A 17 12.00 55.49 -2.11
C LYS A 17 11.80 56.15 -0.74
N ALA A 18 11.13 57.30 -0.69
CA ALA A 18 11.03 58.12 0.51
C ALA A 18 9.74 57.88 1.31
N LEU A 19 8.70 57.35 0.66
CA LEU A 19 7.37 57.17 1.25
C LEU A 19 7.02 55.69 1.40
N THR A 20 6.27 55.37 2.45
CA THR A 20 5.67 54.04 2.66
C THR A 20 4.53 53.78 1.66
N GLN A 21 4.17 52.51 1.42
CA GLN A 21 3.04 52.17 0.56
C GLN A 21 1.73 52.84 1.01
N SER A 22 1.49 52.96 2.32
CA SER A 22 0.33 53.65 2.87
C SER A 22 0.32 55.15 2.59
N GLU A 23 1.48 55.81 2.66
CA GLU A 23 1.60 57.25 2.35
C GLU A 23 1.44 57.52 0.85
N ILE A 24 1.92 56.61 0.01
CA ILE A 24 1.74 56.67 -1.44
C ILE A 24 0.26 56.45 -1.80
N ALA A 25 -0.39 55.45 -1.20
CA ALA A 25 -1.83 55.22 -1.40
C ALA A 25 -2.65 56.44 -0.99
N GLN A 26 -2.41 56.99 0.21
CA GLN A 26 -3.08 58.20 0.67
C GLN A 26 -2.83 59.42 -0.24
N PHE A 27 -1.61 59.57 -0.75
CA PHE A 27 -1.30 60.62 -1.72
C PHE A 27 -2.06 60.45 -3.03
N ILE A 28 -2.18 59.22 -3.53
CA ILE A 28 -2.96 58.88 -4.72
C ILE A 28 -4.44 59.16 -4.48
N ASP A 29 -5.00 58.77 -3.33
CA ASP A 29 -6.41 59.02 -2.98
C ASP A 29 -6.71 60.52 -2.96
N VAL A 30 -5.87 61.31 -2.29
CA VAL A 30 -6.02 62.77 -2.24
C VAL A 30 -5.90 63.41 -3.63
N LEU A 31 -5.03 62.88 -4.50
CA LEU A 31 -4.91 63.36 -5.88
C LEU A 31 -6.14 63.01 -6.71
N LEU A 32 -6.66 61.78 -6.60
CA LEU A 32 -7.85 61.34 -7.31
C LEU A 32 -9.09 62.11 -6.86
N GLU A 33 -9.24 62.39 -5.57
CA GLU A 33 -10.32 63.24 -5.05
C GLU A 33 -10.22 64.71 -5.47
N ALA A 34 -9.00 65.21 -5.72
CA ALA A 34 -8.74 66.60 -6.09
C ALA A 34 -8.84 66.87 -7.60
N LEU A 35 -8.77 65.84 -8.45
CA LEU A 35 -8.81 65.98 -9.90
C LEU A 35 -10.25 66.13 -10.41
N SER A 36 -10.46 66.97 -11.43
CA SER A 36 -11.75 66.98 -12.15
C SER A 36 -11.80 65.79 -13.12
N PRO A 37 -13.01 65.27 -13.43
CA PRO A 37 -13.14 64.14 -14.36
C PRO A 37 -12.49 64.36 -15.73
N GLU A 38 -12.41 65.61 -16.22
CA GLU A 38 -11.73 65.90 -17.49
C GLU A 38 -10.20 65.80 -17.39
N LEU A 39 -9.62 66.23 -16.26
CA LEU A 39 -8.17 66.16 -16.02
C LEU A 39 -7.72 64.74 -15.69
N GLU A 40 -8.57 63.98 -15.02
CA GLU A 40 -8.38 62.55 -14.75
C GLU A 40 -8.30 61.77 -16.07
N GLU A 41 -9.27 61.94 -16.96
CA GLU A 41 -9.28 61.27 -18.27
C GLU A 41 -8.10 61.74 -19.15
N GLN A 42 -7.72 63.02 -19.08
CA GLN A 42 -6.54 63.53 -19.77
C GLN A 42 -5.25 62.89 -19.23
N ALA A 43 -5.13 62.68 -17.92
CA ALA A 43 -3.98 62.03 -17.31
C ALA A 43 -3.92 60.53 -17.66
N ILE A 44 -5.06 59.83 -17.60
CA ILE A 44 -5.16 58.41 -17.98
C ILE A 44 -4.80 58.22 -19.45
N SER A 45 -5.27 59.08 -20.35
CA SER A 45 -5.00 58.97 -21.79
C SER A 45 -3.51 59.06 -22.20
N GLN A 46 -2.65 59.55 -21.30
CA GLN A 46 -1.20 59.63 -21.52
C GLN A 46 -0.45 58.34 -21.12
N LEU A 47 -1.13 57.39 -20.45
CA LEU A 47 -0.54 56.12 -20.02
C LEU A 47 -0.55 55.08 -21.15
N LEU A 48 0.16 53.97 -20.97
CA LEU A 48 0.12 52.86 -21.93
C LEU A 48 -1.27 52.23 -21.98
N PRO A 49 -1.76 51.77 -23.15
CA PRO A 49 -3.15 51.33 -23.34
C PRO A 49 -3.68 50.34 -22.29
N ASP A 50 -2.87 49.35 -21.92
CA ASP A 50 -3.19 48.37 -20.88
C ASP A 50 -3.34 49.00 -19.48
N THR A 51 -2.45 49.92 -19.13
CA THR A 51 -2.51 50.68 -17.89
C THR A 51 -3.74 51.60 -17.86
N GLN A 52 -4.12 52.18 -19.01
CA GLN A 52 -5.36 52.97 -19.11
C GLN A 52 -6.58 52.12 -18.79
N GLN A 53 -6.68 50.94 -19.43
CA GLN A 53 -7.79 50.02 -19.24
C GLN A 53 -7.88 49.54 -17.79
N THR A 54 -6.76 49.17 -17.19
CA THR A 54 -6.67 48.76 -15.78
C THR A 54 -7.16 49.86 -14.84
N ILE A 55 -6.67 51.09 -15.00
CA ILE A 55 -7.08 52.21 -14.15
C ILE A 55 -8.58 52.52 -14.34
N ARG A 56 -9.08 52.51 -15.58
CA ARG A 56 -10.51 52.70 -15.85
C ARG A 56 -11.40 51.63 -15.21
N GLN A 57 -10.93 50.37 -15.14
CA GLN A 57 -11.66 49.29 -14.45
C GLN A 57 -11.64 49.44 -12.93
N ILE A 58 -10.53 49.91 -12.35
CA ILE A 58 -10.42 50.18 -10.90
C ILE A 58 -11.32 51.34 -10.48
N LEU A 59 -11.39 52.39 -11.31
CA LEU A 59 -12.15 53.61 -11.02
C LEU A 59 -13.63 53.52 -11.40
N ALA A 60 -14.04 52.49 -12.16
CA ALA A 60 -15.44 52.28 -12.51
C ALA A 60 -16.28 51.94 -11.26
N PRO A 61 -17.48 52.55 -11.08
CA PRO A 61 -18.35 52.22 -9.97
C PRO A 61 -18.79 50.75 -10.04
N SER A 62 -18.53 49.99 -8.98
CA SER A 62 -18.90 48.57 -8.92
C SER A 62 -20.42 48.39 -9.10
N PRO A 63 -20.89 47.54 -10.03
CA PRO A 63 -22.30 47.21 -10.11
C PRO A 63 -22.77 46.51 -8.82
N PRO A 64 -24.02 46.73 -8.35
CA PRO A 64 -24.53 46.11 -7.15
C PRO A 64 -24.59 44.58 -7.32
N GLN A 65 -23.69 43.90 -6.61
CA GLN A 65 -23.63 42.48 -6.26
C GLN A 65 -24.56 41.52 -7.03
N ALA A 66 -23.95 40.70 -7.90
CA ALA A 66 -24.25 39.28 -7.95
C ALA A 66 -22.96 38.54 -7.56
N ALA A 67 -23.01 37.85 -6.43
CA ALA A 67 -21.93 37.02 -5.93
C ALA A 67 -21.71 35.85 -6.90
N THR A 68 -20.76 36.01 -7.81
CA THR A 68 -20.12 34.91 -8.52
C THR A 68 -18.63 35.09 -8.32
N LYS A 69 -18.00 34.09 -7.70
CA LYS A 69 -16.55 33.97 -7.55
C LYS A 69 -15.93 33.93 -8.96
N SER A 70 -15.61 35.08 -9.53
CA SER A 70 -14.80 35.19 -10.73
C SER A 70 -13.60 36.07 -10.41
N THR A 71 -12.46 35.39 -10.26
CA THR A 71 -11.15 35.75 -10.78
C THR A 71 -10.71 37.22 -10.62
N VAL A 72 -9.85 37.44 -9.63
CA VAL A 72 -9.01 38.65 -9.39
C VAL A 72 -8.04 38.95 -10.56
N ILE A 73 -8.01 38.11 -11.60
CA ILE A 73 -7.13 38.24 -12.78
C ILE A 73 -7.48 39.49 -13.63
N GLY A 74 -8.70 40.02 -13.53
CA GLY A 74 -9.18 41.12 -14.37
C GLY A 74 -8.75 42.54 -14.00
N THR A 75 -7.95 42.77 -12.94
CA THR A 75 -7.64 44.13 -12.44
C THR A 75 -6.14 44.45 -12.36
N VAL A 76 -5.28 43.62 -12.93
CA VAL A 76 -3.82 43.77 -12.86
C VAL A 76 -3.28 44.01 -14.27
N SER A 77 -2.56 45.12 -14.47
CA SER A 77 -1.93 45.45 -15.76
C SER A 77 -0.93 44.38 -16.20
N LEU A 78 -0.77 44.16 -17.50
CA LEU A 78 0.25 43.28 -18.11
C LEU A 78 1.65 43.56 -17.56
N ALA A 79 2.02 44.83 -17.40
CA ALA A 79 3.32 45.21 -16.83
C ALA A 79 3.52 44.68 -15.40
N LYS A 80 2.45 44.65 -14.59
CA LYS A 80 2.50 44.12 -13.22
C LYS A 80 2.51 42.60 -13.21
N GLN A 81 1.81 41.95 -14.14
CA GLN A 81 1.88 40.50 -14.33
C GLN A 81 3.28 40.05 -14.74
N ALA A 82 3.95 40.78 -15.65
CA ALA A 82 5.35 40.55 -16.01
C ALA A 82 6.31 40.76 -14.82
N GLU A 83 6.08 41.78 -13.98
CA GLU A 83 6.86 41.99 -12.75
C GLU A 83 6.69 40.83 -11.75
N ILE A 84 5.45 40.32 -11.60
CA ILE A 84 5.16 39.15 -10.75
C ILE A 84 5.88 37.92 -11.31
N TRP A 85 5.76 37.65 -12.60
CA TRP A 85 6.44 36.54 -13.29
C TRP A 85 7.95 36.55 -13.06
N ALA A 86 8.61 37.68 -13.32
CA ALA A 86 10.04 37.85 -13.07
C ALA A 86 10.40 37.83 -11.57
N GLY A 87 9.45 38.13 -10.68
CA GLY A 87 9.59 37.95 -9.24
C GLY A 87 9.64 36.48 -8.83
N LEU A 88 8.76 35.66 -9.41
CA LEU A 88 8.66 34.23 -9.15
C LEU A 88 9.90 33.47 -9.67
N TRP A 89 10.42 33.81 -10.85
CA TRP A 89 11.68 33.23 -11.34
C TRP A 89 12.88 33.56 -10.44
N ARG A 90 12.94 34.78 -9.88
CA ARG A 90 13.98 35.11 -8.89
C ARG A 90 13.81 34.35 -7.57
N GLU A 91 12.59 33.99 -7.20
CA GLU A 91 12.32 33.13 -6.04
C GLU A 91 12.78 31.69 -6.33
N TRP A 92 12.51 31.18 -7.53
CA TRP A 92 13.03 29.90 -8.04
C TRP A 92 14.56 29.83 -7.99
N ASP A 93 15.25 30.78 -8.63
CA ASP A 93 16.72 30.80 -8.67
C ASP A 93 17.33 30.87 -7.27
N LYS A 94 16.65 31.54 -6.34
CA LYS A 94 17.08 31.60 -4.95
C LYS A 94 16.97 30.24 -4.26
N ILE A 95 15.88 29.51 -4.49
CA ILE A 95 15.67 28.16 -3.92
C ILE A 95 16.73 27.20 -4.46
N VAL A 96 16.95 27.19 -5.78
CA VAL A 96 17.98 26.34 -6.42
C VAL A 96 19.38 26.71 -5.93
N GLY A 97 19.68 28.01 -5.81
CA GLY A 97 20.93 28.50 -5.23
C GLY A 97 21.13 28.02 -3.79
N GLU A 98 20.11 28.10 -2.94
CA GLU A 98 20.18 27.60 -1.55
C GLU A 98 20.33 26.06 -1.46
N ALA A 99 19.88 25.33 -2.47
CA ALA A 99 19.98 23.86 -2.55
C ALA A 99 21.34 23.35 -3.03
N SER A 100 22.10 24.17 -3.75
CA SER A 100 23.45 23.85 -4.22
C SER A 100 24.56 24.21 -3.22
N GLU A 101 24.21 24.72 -2.04
CA GLU A 101 25.18 25.06 -0.99
C GLU A 101 25.43 23.88 -0.03
N GLU A 102 26.70 23.53 0.22
CA GLU A 102 27.11 22.42 1.12
C GLU A 102 26.61 22.57 2.58
N GLU A 103 26.33 23.80 3.02
CA GLU A 103 25.72 24.12 4.33
C GLU A 103 24.38 24.84 4.14
N GLY A 104 23.73 24.64 2.99
CA GLY A 104 22.49 25.28 2.58
C GLY A 104 21.28 24.87 3.41
N LYS A 105 20.16 25.56 3.21
CA LYS A 105 18.88 25.34 3.93
C LYS A 105 18.42 23.88 3.89
N TYR A 106 18.75 23.17 2.81
CA TYR A 106 18.28 21.83 2.51
C TYR A 106 19.27 20.74 2.96
N ILE A 107 20.38 21.09 3.60
CA ILE A 107 21.29 20.11 4.20
C ILE A 107 20.91 19.93 5.67
N VAL A 108 20.25 18.82 5.97
CA VAL A 108 19.67 18.56 7.28
C VAL A 108 20.50 17.56 8.06
N ARG A 109 20.62 17.81 9.36
CA ARG A 109 21.22 16.91 10.33
C ARG A 109 20.36 16.89 11.59
N GLU A 110 19.57 15.83 11.77
CA GLU A 110 18.63 15.74 12.91
C GLU A 110 19.35 15.57 14.26
N ALA A 111 20.48 14.85 14.27
CA ALA A 111 21.32 14.70 15.45
C ALA A 111 22.82 14.82 15.15
N ASP A 112 23.59 15.30 16.13
CA ASP A 112 25.06 15.50 16.04
C ASP A 112 25.87 14.21 15.79
N TRP A 113 25.23 13.04 15.80
CA TRP A 113 25.86 11.73 15.54
C TRP A 113 25.41 11.10 14.22
N GLU A 114 24.41 11.67 13.55
CA GLU A 114 23.95 11.23 12.23
C GLU A 114 24.72 11.97 11.14
N GLU A 115 24.82 11.33 9.97
CA GLU A 115 25.39 11.95 8.78
C GLU A 115 24.36 12.94 8.20
N PRO A 116 24.80 14.11 7.69
CA PRO A 116 23.88 15.04 7.04
C PRO A 116 23.30 14.39 5.78
N TYR A 117 22.08 14.76 5.43
CA TYR A 117 21.44 14.37 4.18
C TYR A 117 20.79 15.58 3.51
N PHE A 118 20.59 15.49 2.20
CA PHE A 118 19.84 16.48 1.44
C PHE A 118 18.34 16.23 1.67
N ASP A 119 17.60 17.25 2.09
CA ASP A 119 16.15 17.18 2.28
C ASP A 119 15.44 17.51 0.96
N GLU A 120 15.34 16.51 0.09
CA GLU A 120 14.68 16.65 -1.21
C GLU A 120 13.21 17.04 -1.08
N THR A 121 12.55 16.61 -0.01
CA THR A 121 11.14 16.91 0.22
C THR A 121 10.93 18.40 0.41
N THR A 122 11.67 19.04 1.33
CA THR A 122 11.54 20.49 1.57
C THR A 122 11.96 21.31 0.34
N PHE A 123 12.95 20.85 -0.42
CA PHE A 123 13.38 21.49 -1.66
C PHE A 123 12.25 21.52 -2.71
N ILE A 124 11.62 20.37 -2.95
CA ILE A 124 10.48 20.29 -3.89
C ILE A 124 9.27 21.08 -3.39
N GLU A 125 8.93 21.01 -2.10
CA GLU A 125 7.80 21.77 -1.53
C GLU A 125 7.94 23.28 -1.76
N ASP A 126 9.16 23.82 -1.63
CA ASP A 126 9.42 25.23 -1.88
C ASP A 126 9.27 25.60 -3.37
N LEU A 127 9.79 24.76 -4.28
CA LEU A 127 9.61 24.95 -5.73
C LEU A 127 8.14 24.83 -6.13
N GLU A 128 7.40 23.90 -5.53
CA GLU A 128 5.98 23.66 -5.75
C GLU A 128 5.15 24.89 -5.34
N SER A 129 5.48 25.53 -4.23
CA SER A 129 4.87 26.79 -3.78
C SER A 129 5.07 27.94 -4.79
N VAL A 130 6.23 28.00 -5.45
CA VAL A 130 6.47 28.96 -6.53
C VAL A 130 5.66 28.59 -7.78
N ALA A 131 5.68 27.32 -8.17
CA ALA A 131 4.95 26.81 -9.34
C ALA A 131 3.44 27.04 -9.22
N GLN A 132 2.85 26.85 -8.03
CA GLN A 132 1.45 27.14 -7.76
C GLN A 132 1.07 28.59 -8.10
N LYS A 133 1.95 29.55 -7.83
CA LYS A 133 1.74 30.98 -8.15
C LYS A 133 2.00 31.27 -9.63
N MET A 134 2.92 30.55 -10.26
CA MET A 134 3.25 30.69 -11.69
C MET A 134 2.15 30.11 -12.60
N GLN A 135 1.54 29.00 -12.22
CA GLN A 135 0.56 28.26 -13.03
C GLN A 135 -0.53 29.14 -13.70
N PRO A 136 -1.24 30.04 -12.99
CA PRO A 136 -2.27 30.88 -13.61
C PRO A 136 -1.72 31.96 -14.55
N LEU A 137 -0.40 32.21 -14.57
CA LEU A 137 0.24 33.22 -15.41
C LEU A 137 0.83 32.64 -16.70
N ILE A 138 0.92 31.31 -16.85
CA ILE A 138 1.63 30.64 -17.96
C ILE A 138 1.10 31.08 -19.32
N GLU A 139 -0.22 31.00 -19.55
CA GLU A 139 -0.81 31.38 -20.85
C GLU A 139 -0.51 32.84 -21.19
N ILE A 140 -0.67 33.75 -20.22
CA ILE A 140 -0.40 35.18 -20.39
C ILE A 140 1.09 35.43 -20.64
N ALA A 141 1.96 34.76 -19.88
CA ALA A 141 3.41 34.88 -20.01
C ALA A 141 3.89 34.39 -21.36
N PHE A 142 3.31 33.31 -21.88
CA PHE A 142 3.57 32.78 -23.21
C PHE A 142 3.07 33.75 -24.30
N GLU A 143 1.80 34.16 -24.25
CA GLU A 143 1.18 35.07 -25.25
C GLU A 143 1.89 36.43 -25.37
N HIS A 144 2.48 36.91 -24.28
CA HIS A 144 3.15 38.21 -24.20
C HIS A 144 4.67 38.12 -24.07
N GLU A 145 5.27 36.93 -24.25
CA GLU A 145 6.72 36.69 -24.23
C GLU A 145 7.39 37.29 -22.96
N PHE A 146 6.81 37.05 -21.78
CA PHE A 146 7.41 37.48 -20.52
C PHE A 146 8.74 36.73 -20.30
N SER A 147 9.87 37.39 -20.56
CA SER A 147 11.21 36.89 -20.20
C SER A 147 11.29 36.50 -18.71
N PRO A 148 12.07 35.46 -18.34
CA PRO A 148 13.35 35.13 -18.97
C PRO A 148 13.48 33.70 -19.53
N GLU A 149 14.36 33.55 -20.52
CA GLU A 149 15.08 32.28 -20.74
C GLU A 149 15.82 31.93 -19.44
N PRO A 150 15.81 30.67 -18.96
CA PRO A 150 15.36 29.44 -19.64
C PRO A 150 13.88 29.07 -19.45
N ASP A 151 13.37 28.17 -20.32
CA ASP A 151 12.07 27.51 -20.13
C ASP A 151 12.05 26.60 -18.87
N PHE A 152 10.87 26.14 -18.46
CA PHE A 152 10.71 25.33 -17.24
C PHE A 152 11.56 24.06 -17.23
N VAL A 153 11.71 23.41 -18.38
CA VAL A 153 12.45 22.15 -18.48
C VAL A 153 13.94 22.41 -18.32
N THR A 154 14.46 23.41 -19.03
CA THR A 154 15.85 23.83 -18.96
C THR A 154 16.18 24.34 -17.56
N ALA A 155 15.28 25.12 -16.94
CA ALA A 155 15.46 25.57 -15.55
C ALA A 155 15.53 24.39 -14.55
N LEU A 156 14.79 23.30 -14.79
CA LEU A 156 14.85 22.09 -13.96
C LEU A 156 16.11 21.25 -14.22
N LEU A 157 16.55 21.13 -15.46
CA LEU A 157 17.80 20.44 -15.80
C LEU A 157 19.01 21.18 -15.21
N ASP A 158 19.01 22.51 -15.29
CA ASP A 158 20.02 23.36 -14.66
C ASP A 158 19.97 23.19 -13.13
N ALA A 159 18.77 23.20 -12.53
CA ALA A 159 18.61 22.99 -11.09
C ALA A 159 19.09 21.60 -10.62
N GLU A 160 18.75 20.53 -11.35
CA GLU A 160 19.24 19.18 -11.07
C GLU A 160 20.77 19.13 -11.13
N THR A 161 21.36 19.73 -12.17
CA THR A 161 22.82 19.78 -12.34
C THR A 161 23.49 20.58 -11.22
N ASP A 162 22.93 21.73 -10.85
CA ASP A 162 23.47 22.60 -9.81
C ASP A 162 23.38 21.95 -8.42
N VAL A 163 22.27 21.27 -8.12
CA VAL A 163 22.12 20.54 -6.85
C VAL A 163 23.09 19.36 -6.78
N VAL A 164 23.11 18.50 -7.80
CA VAL A 164 23.98 17.31 -7.83
C VAL A 164 25.46 17.68 -7.79
N SER A 165 25.86 18.78 -8.44
CA SER A 165 27.25 19.25 -8.41
C SER A 165 27.62 20.07 -7.17
N GLY A 166 26.62 20.64 -6.48
CA GLY A 166 26.79 21.46 -5.29
C GLY A 166 26.89 20.65 -3.98
N ILE A 167 26.26 19.47 -3.93
CA ILE A 167 26.34 18.58 -2.76
C ILE A 167 27.61 17.72 -2.78
N PRO A 168 28.15 17.32 -1.60
CA PRO A 168 29.33 16.47 -1.55
C PRO A 168 29.12 15.09 -2.20
N ASP A 169 30.14 14.54 -2.87
CA ASP A 169 30.10 13.22 -3.57
C ASP A 169 29.60 12.02 -2.73
N TRP A 170 29.66 12.12 -1.40
CA TRP A 170 29.21 11.06 -0.49
C TRP A 170 27.72 11.17 -0.11
N MET A 171 27.09 12.31 -0.43
CA MET A 171 25.68 12.60 -0.16
C MET A 171 24.85 12.27 -1.41
N GLU A 172 24.17 11.13 -1.38
CA GLU A 172 23.34 10.67 -2.48
C GLU A 172 21.90 11.18 -2.32
N ILE A 173 21.30 11.68 -3.41
CA ILE A 173 19.84 11.90 -3.47
C ILE A 173 19.20 10.52 -3.54
N THR A 174 18.63 10.07 -2.42
CA THR A 174 18.36 8.63 -2.24
C THR A 174 17.11 8.18 -3.00
N ASP A 175 16.10 9.06 -3.05
CA ASP A 175 14.80 8.79 -3.67
C ASP A 175 14.59 9.58 -4.98
N GLY A 176 15.54 10.41 -5.39
CA GLY A 176 15.38 11.34 -6.53
C GLY A 176 14.49 12.55 -6.19
N LEU A 177 14.29 13.42 -7.17
CA LEU A 177 13.53 14.66 -7.09
C LEU A 177 12.13 14.46 -7.69
N TYR A 178 11.21 13.93 -6.89
CA TYR A 178 9.81 13.73 -7.31
C TYR A 178 9.06 15.04 -7.38
N LEU A 179 8.73 15.50 -8.59
CA LEU A 179 7.94 16.72 -8.75
C LEU A 179 6.51 16.51 -8.26
N GLU A 180 5.96 17.56 -7.65
CA GLU A 180 4.56 17.62 -7.27
C GLU A 180 3.66 18.10 -8.43
N GLN A 181 2.37 18.30 -8.12
CA GLN A 181 1.31 18.53 -9.09
C GLN A 181 1.48 19.85 -9.87
N HIS A 182 1.73 20.97 -9.20
CA HIS A 182 1.80 22.29 -9.82
C HIS A 182 3.05 22.44 -10.67
N LEU A 183 4.21 21.98 -10.20
CA LEU A 183 5.44 21.91 -10.99
C LEU A 183 5.25 21.13 -12.28
N THR A 184 4.72 19.90 -12.16
CA THR A 184 4.45 19.05 -13.32
C THR A 184 3.45 19.73 -14.27
N ARG A 185 2.40 20.40 -13.76
CA ARG A 185 1.45 21.15 -14.60
C ARG A 185 2.07 22.36 -15.28
N CYS A 186 3.01 23.05 -14.65
CA CYS A 186 3.69 24.19 -15.25
C CYS A 186 4.51 23.74 -16.48
N ILE A 187 5.25 22.64 -16.34
CA ILE A 187 6.02 22.03 -17.44
C ILE A 187 5.06 21.64 -18.57
N LEU A 188 4.06 20.81 -18.27
CA LEU A 188 3.13 20.30 -19.28
C LEU A 188 2.37 21.43 -19.99
N GLY A 189 1.91 22.45 -19.23
CA GLY A 189 1.20 23.60 -19.78
C GLY A 189 2.08 24.47 -20.68
N SER A 190 3.30 24.77 -20.24
CA SER A 190 4.27 25.55 -21.02
C SER A 190 4.65 24.82 -22.31
N GLU A 191 5.02 23.54 -22.21
CA GLU A 191 5.41 22.74 -23.37
C GLU A 191 4.26 22.53 -24.35
N TRP A 192 3.03 22.36 -23.84
CA TRP A 192 1.86 22.26 -24.71
C TRP A 192 1.67 23.51 -25.56
N LEU A 193 1.84 24.70 -24.98
CA LEU A 193 1.75 25.96 -25.72
C LEU A 193 2.86 26.08 -26.77
N THR A 194 4.10 25.73 -26.40
CA THR A 194 5.27 25.73 -27.30
C THR A 194 5.04 24.83 -28.53
N ILE A 195 4.64 23.57 -28.32
CA ILE A 195 4.37 22.61 -29.39
C ILE A 195 3.26 23.12 -30.33
N ARG A 196 2.21 23.72 -29.75
CA ARG A 196 1.07 24.26 -30.51
C ARG A 196 1.47 25.47 -31.36
N GLU A 197 2.30 26.36 -30.83
CA GLU A 197 2.83 27.50 -31.59
C GLU A 197 3.71 27.04 -32.77
N GLN A 198 4.52 25.99 -32.56
CA GLN A 198 5.36 25.38 -33.59
C GLN A 198 4.55 24.63 -34.66
N GLY A 199 3.22 24.56 -34.53
CA GLY A 199 2.33 23.85 -35.46
C GLY A 199 2.47 22.34 -35.41
N GLN A 200 3.03 21.82 -34.32
CA GLN A 200 3.21 20.40 -34.07
C GLN A 200 1.93 19.79 -33.47
N ASP A 201 1.79 18.47 -33.61
CA ASP A 201 0.62 17.75 -33.15
C ASP A 201 0.74 17.23 -31.71
N ALA A 202 -0.36 16.69 -31.20
CA ALA A 202 -0.42 16.23 -29.81
C ALA A 202 0.47 15.02 -29.52
N PHE A 203 0.83 14.21 -30.51
CA PHE A 203 1.74 13.10 -30.31
C PHE A 203 3.19 13.60 -30.17
N GLN A 204 3.57 14.61 -30.96
CA GLN A 204 4.89 15.25 -30.84
C GLN A 204 5.10 15.86 -29.44
N PHE A 205 4.04 16.43 -28.85
CA PHE A 205 4.07 16.84 -27.43
C PHE A 205 4.41 15.66 -26.51
N THR A 206 3.75 14.51 -26.66
CA THR A 206 4.03 13.35 -25.80
C THR A 206 5.42 12.78 -26.00
N GLU A 207 5.97 12.80 -27.23
CA GLU A 207 7.36 12.43 -27.50
C GLU A 207 8.32 13.37 -26.78
N CYS A 208 8.07 14.68 -26.83
CA CYS A 208 8.87 15.68 -26.16
C CYS A 208 8.92 15.48 -24.64
N ILE A 209 7.76 15.27 -23.98
CA ILE A 209 7.71 14.98 -22.55
C ILE A 209 8.49 13.70 -22.20
N ARG A 210 8.37 12.64 -23.02
CA ARG A 210 9.15 11.41 -22.80
C ARG A 210 10.65 11.61 -22.97
N GLU A 211 11.06 12.44 -23.93
CA GLU A 211 12.47 12.77 -24.13
C GLU A 211 13.03 13.52 -22.91
N TYR A 212 12.23 14.36 -22.25
CA TYR A 212 12.63 15.01 -21.00
C TYR A 212 12.73 14.01 -19.84
N GLU A 213 11.76 13.11 -19.69
CA GLU A 213 11.84 12.03 -18.70
C GLU A 213 13.07 11.10 -18.89
N GLN A 214 13.65 11.04 -20.09
CA GLN A 214 14.92 10.32 -20.33
C GLN A 214 16.17 11.16 -20.10
N GLN A 215 16.05 12.49 -20.11
CA GLN A 215 17.16 13.43 -19.88
C GLN A 215 17.41 13.66 -18.40
N PHE A 216 16.34 13.70 -17.58
CA PHE A 216 16.45 13.79 -16.13
C PHE A 216 17.14 12.55 -15.54
N GLN A 217 18.02 12.77 -14.57
CA GLN A 217 18.74 11.69 -13.87
C GLN A 217 18.07 11.36 -12.53
N GLU A 218 17.70 12.40 -11.79
CA GLU A 218 17.10 12.39 -10.46
C GLU A 218 15.65 12.90 -10.50
N VAL A 219 15.31 13.81 -11.41
CA VAL A 219 13.96 14.40 -11.50
C VAL A 219 12.94 13.44 -12.09
N GLN A 220 11.79 13.30 -11.43
CA GLN A 220 10.68 12.48 -11.89
C GLN A 220 9.38 13.28 -11.92
N LEU A 221 8.69 13.29 -13.06
CA LEU A 221 7.39 13.95 -13.20
C LEU A 221 6.31 13.22 -12.39
N ASN A 222 5.33 13.96 -11.90
CA ASN A 222 4.18 13.37 -11.23
C ASN A 222 3.30 12.59 -12.23
N SER A 223 3.35 11.26 -12.15
CA SER A 223 2.66 10.34 -13.06
C SER A 223 1.14 10.57 -13.14
N ASP A 224 0.48 10.80 -12.00
CA ASP A 224 -0.96 11.07 -11.95
C ASP A 224 -1.30 12.39 -12.64
N THR A 225 -0.46 13.41 -12.44
CA THR A 225 -0.64 14.73 -13.06
C THR A 225 -0.43 14.68 -14.58
N VAL A 226 0.56 13.92 -15.06
CA VAL A 226 0.75 13.67 -16.50
C VAL A 226 -0.49 13.00 -17.09
N PHE A 227 -1.00 11.95 -16.45
CA PHE A 227 -2.22 11.27 -16.88
C PHE A 227 -3.43 12.21 -16.91
N GLU A 228 -3.67 12.96 -15.82
CA GLU A 228 -4.77 13.93 -15.71
C GLU A 228 -4.71 15.02 -16.78
N PHE A 229 -3.50 15.51 -17.11
CA PHE A 229 -3.34 16.51 -18.16
C PHE A 229 -3.70 15.93 -19.53
N LEU A 230 -3.17 14.75 -19.86
CA LEU A 230 -3.40 14.11 -21.14
C LEU A 230 -4.87 13.72 -21.36
N ILE A 231 -5.58 13.28 -20.31
CA ILE A 231 -7.00 12.96 -20.42
C ILE A 231 -7.87 14.21 -20.60
N GLN A 232 -7.42 15.39 -20.17
CA GLN A 232 -8.14 16.67 -20.35
C GLN A 232 -7.98 17.26 -21.76
N LEU A 233 -7.04 16.78 -22.57
CA LEU A 233 -6.89 17.21 -23.96
C LEU A 233 -8.16 16.96 -24.79
N SER A 234 -8.25 17.60 -25.96
CA SER A 234 -9.42 17.40 -26.82
C SER A 234 -9.50 15.95 -27.34
N GLU A 235 -10.70 15.48 -27.68
CA GLU A 235 -10.86 14.14 -28.27
C GLU A 235 -10.04 13.98 -29.56
N ALA A 236 -9.88 15.05 -30.35
CA ALA A 236 -9.06 15.03 -31.55
C ALA A 236 -7.58 14.77 -31.23
N ASP A 237 -7.05 15.48 -30.22
CA ASP A 237 -5.67 15.34 -29.77
C ASP A 237 -5.40 13.94 -29.18
N ARG A 238 -6.32 13.43 -28.35
CA ARG A 238 -6.20 12.07 -27.79
C ARG A 238 -6.17 10.98 -28.87
N LYS A 239 -6.95 11.13 -29.95
CA LYS A 239 -6.90 10.20 -31.10
C LYS A 239 -5.59 10.29 -31.88
N ILE A 240 -5.00 11.48 -32.00
CA ILE A 240 -3.67 11.67 -32.59
C ILE A 240 -2.63 10.95 -31.74
N ILE A 241 -2.64 11.15 -30.42
CA ILE A 241 -1.72 10.48 -29.50
C ILE A 241 -1.87 8.96 -29.58
N LEU A 242 -3.10 8.44 -29.59
CA LEU A 242 -3.34 6.99 -29.73
C LEU A 242 -2.69 6.44 -31.02
N ALA A 243 -2.87 7.13 -32.14
CA ALA A 243 -2.32 6.71 -33.42
C ALA A 243 -0.78 6.71 -33.40
N GLY A 244 -0.18 7.74 -32.79
CA GLY A 244 1.26 7.86 -32.61
C GLY A 244 1.84 6.77 -31.70
N LEU A 245 1.27 6.58 -30.51
CA LEU A 245 1.68 5.54 -29.55
C LEU A 245 1.57 4.15 -30.16
N THR A 246 0.47 3.85 -30.85
CA THR A 246 0.30 2.57 -31.56
C THR A 246 1.42 2.34 -32.57
N THR A 247 1.74 3.37 -33.36
CA THR A 247 2.73 3.27 -34.45
C THR A 247 4.14 3.10 -33.89
N ASN A 248 4.45 3.78 -32.80
CA ASN A 248 5.79 3.83 -32.21
C ASN A 248 5.97 2.91 -31.00
N LYS A 249 5.02 2.02 -30.70
CA LYS A 249 5.06 1.16 -29.50
C LYS A 249 6.33 0.31 -29.32
N GLU A 250 6.99 -0.04 -30.42
CA GLU A 250 8.20 -0.88 -30.40
C GLU A 250 9.51 -0.05 -30.38
N THR A 251 9.43 1.28 -30.41
CA THR A 251 10.63 2.12 -30.34
C THR A 251 11.22 2.11 -28.94
N THR A 252 12.50 2.45 -28.82
CA THR A 252 13.21 2.49 -27.53
C THR A 252 12.58 3.46 -26.53
N LEU A 253 11.95 4.54 -27.01
CA LEU A 253 11.31 5.56 -26.17
C LEU A 253 10.05 5.03 -25.46
N TRP A 254 9.27 4.18 -26.14
CA TRP A 254 7.94 3.78 -25.72
C TRP A 254 7.86 2.34 -25.22
N LYS A 255 8.69 1.43 -25.73
CA LYS A 255 8.54 -0.01 -25.50
C LYS A 255 8.55 -0.41 -24.02
N SER A 256 9.44 0.16 -23.21
CA SER A 256 9.51 -0.16 -21.78
C SER A 256 8.30 0.38 -21.02
N VAL A 257 7.96 1.64 -21.25
CA VAL A 257 6.88 2.33 -20.53
C VAL A 257 5.48 1.93 -20.96
N LEU A 258 5.29 1.40 -22.16
CA LEU A 258 4.03 0.78 -22.61
C LEU A 258 3.96 -0.72 -22.26
N ALA A 259 5.06 -1.30 -21.79
CA ALA A 259 5.05 -2.68 -21.27
C ALA A 259 4.82 -2.70 -19.76
N ASP A 260 5.18 -1.64 -19.02
CA ASP A 260 5.08 -1.56 -17.56
C ASP A 260 3.68 -1.13 -17.10
N ILE A 261 3.02 -1.93 -16.27
CA ILE A 261 1.69 -1.61 -15.71
C ILE A 261 1.70 -0.41 -14.75
N HIS A 262 2.84 -0.08 -14.17
CA HIS A 262 2.98 1.02 -13.21
C HIS A 262 3.28 2.36 -13.89
N SER A 263 3.58 2.33 -15.19
CA SER A 263 3.81 3.52 -16.00
C SER A 263 2.50 4.26 -16.31
N CYS A 264 2.46 5.57 -16.07
CA CYS A 264 1.33 6.42 -16.44
C CYS A 264 1.05 6.38 -17.96
N TRP A 265 2.09 6.18 -18.77
CA TRP A 265 1.96 6.07 -20.23
C TRP A 265 1.23 4.81 -20.66
N GLN A 266 1.45 3.70 -19.97
CA GLN A 266 0.70 2.47 -20.23
C GLN A 266 -0.75 2.60 -19.76
N GLN A 267 -0.98 3.20 -18.60
CA GLN A 267 -2.33 3.46 -18.10
C GLN A 267 -3.12 4.37 -19.06
N PHE A 268 -2.49 5.46 -19.53
CA PHE A 268 -3.09 6.35 -20.51
C PHE A 268 -3.34 5.65 -21.86
N TYR A 269 -2.37 4.86 -22.35
CA TYR A 269 -2.55 4.08 -23.56
C TYR A 269 -3.70 3.07 -23.45
N LEU A 270 -3.86 2.41 -22.30
CA LEU A 270 -4.98 1.50 -22.01
C LEU A 270 -6.33 2.24 -22.03
N ASP A 271 -6.42 3.42 -21.40
CA ASP A 271 -7.62 4.27 -21.42
C ASP A 271 -8.02 4.65 -22.87
N LEU A 272 -7.03 5.06 -23.68
CA LEU A 272 -7.25 5.41 -25.08
C LEU A 272 -7.73 4.22 -25.93
N ILE A 273 -7.12 3.04 -25.80
CA ILE A 273 -7.55 1.88 -26.59
C ILE A 273 -8.89 1.33 -26.10
N GLU A 274 -9.20 1.40 -24.80
CA GLU A 274 -10.51 1.02 -24.29
C GLU A 274 -11.61 1.88 -24.92
N GLN A 275 -11.38 3.19 -25.00
CA GLN A 275 -12.36 4.13 -25.53
C GLN A 275 -12.46 4.12 -27.06
N TYR A 276 -11.34 4.03 -27.77
CA TYR A 276 -11.29 4.30 -29.22
C TYR A 276 -10.90 3.09 -30.08
N ALA A 277 -10.38 2.01 -29.48
CA ALA A 277 -9.95 0.80 -30.20
C ALA A 277 -10.16 -0.48 -29.38
N PRO A 278 -11.40 -0.78 -28.94
CA PRO A 278 -11.68 -1.86 -27.99
C PRO A 278 -11.19 -3.24 -28.46
N ASP A 279 -11.16 -3.48 -29.77
CA ASP A 279 -10.61 -4.71 -30.37
C ASP A 279 -9.14 -4.98 -29.97
N ARG A 280 -8.38 -3.93 -29.62
CA ARG A 280 -6.96 -4.01 -29.19
C ARG A 280 -6.80 -4.06 -27.68
N TYR A 281 -7.81 -3.63 -26.92
CA TYR A 281 -7.74 -3.54 -25.47
C TYR A 281 -7.44 -4.89 -24.83
N LEU A 282 -8.20 -5.93 -25.18
CA LEU A 282 -7.98 -7.29 -24.65
C LEU A 282 -6.61 -7.86 -25.04
N GLN A 283 -6.12 -7.54 -26.25
CA GLN A 283 -4.78 -7.97 -26.68
C GLN A 283 -3.69 -7.33 -25.82
N GLN A 284 -3.83 -6.05 -25.48
CA GLN A 284 -2.87 -5.34 -24.63
C GLN A 284 -2.98 -5.78 -23.16
N LEU A 285 -4.17 -6.08 -22.65
CA LEU A 285 -4.30 -6.67 -21.31
C LEU A 285 -3.58 -8.03 -21.23
N ARG A 286 -3.63 -8.82 -22.31
CA ARG A 286 -3.01 -10.15 -22.32
C ARG A 286 -1.49 -10.08 -22.16
N THR A 287 -0.84 -9.11 -22.79
CA THR A 287 0.63 -8.94 -22.71
C THR A 287 1.11 -8.56 -21.30
N THR A 288 0.22 -8.02 -20.46
CA THR A 288 0.54 -7.55 -19.10
C THR A 288 0.10 -8.51 -17.99
N ILE A 289 -0.52 -9.66 -18.32
CA ILE A 289 -0.84 -10.74 -17.36
C ILE A 289 0.37 -11.10 -16.46
N PRO A 290 1.62 -11.23 -16.97
CA PRO A 290 2.77 -11.61 -16.12
C PRO A 290 3.15 -10.60 -15.03
N GLN A 291 2.63 -9.36 -15.11
CA GLN A 291 2.83 -8.29 -14.13
C GLN A 291 1.62 -8.14 -13.23
N GLN A 292 0.41 -8.26 -13.79
CA GLN A 292 -0.85 -8.21 -13.07
C GLN A 292 -1.81 -9.29 -13.58
N TRP A 293 -1.93 -10.38 -12.81
CA TRP A 293 -2.75 -11.53 -13.22
C TRP A 293 -4.22 -11.17 -13.44
N GLN A 294 -4.76 -10.16 -12.73
CA GLN A 294 -6.14 -9.72 -12.86
C GLN A 294 -6.49 -9.25 -14.28
N ASN A 295 -5.50 -8.83 -15.07
CA ASN A 295 -5.68 -8.44 -16.48
C ASN A 295 -6.15 -9.63 -17.34
N GLY A 296 -5.98 -10.87 -16.87
CA GLY A 296 -6.53 -12.06 -17.48
C GLY A 296 -8.05 -12.17 -17.39
N LEU A 297 -8.68 -11.59 -16.37
CA LEU A 297 -10.12 -11.80 -16.10
C LEU A 297 -11.02 -11.29 -17.23
N PRO A 298 -10.87 -10.06 -17.76
CA PRO A 298 -11.71 -9.57 -18.86
C PRO A 298 -11.52 -10.39 -20.14
N ILE A 299 -10.30 -10.88 -20.39
CA ILE A 299 -9.98 -11.70 -21.56
C ILE A 299 -10.70 -13.04 -21.50
N ILE A 300 -10.65 -13.68 -20.32
CA ILE A 300 -11.31 -14.97 -20.11
C ILE A 300 -12.84 -14.81 -20.21
N GLU A 301 -13.39 -13.72 -19.69
CA GLU A 301 -14.82 -13.40 -19.79
C GLU A 301 -15.28 -13.26 -21.24
N GLU A 302 -14.54 -12.53 -22.08
CA GLU A 302 -14.87 -12.39 -23.50
C GLU A 302 -14.81 -13.73 -24.24
N LEU A 303 -13.74 -14.51 -24.01
CA LEU A 303 -13.59 -15.84 -24.63
C LEU A 303 -14.72 -16.80 -24.20
N LEU A 304 -15.21 -16.68 -22.96
CA LEU A 304 -16.37 -17.43 -22.48
C LEU A 304 -17.68 -16.98 -23.16
N ASN A 305 -17.87 -15.67 -23.36
CA ASN A 305 -19.01 -15.12 -24.10
C ASN A 305 -19.05 -15.64 -25.55
N ASP A 306 -17.87 -15.71 -26.19
CA ASP A 306 -17.68 -16.25 -27.53
C ASP A 306 -17.71 -17.79 -27.59
N ARG A 307 -17.71 -18.46 -26.43
CA ARG A 307 -17.63 -19.92 -26.27
C ARG A 307 -16.35 -20.52 -26.86
N ASP A 308 -15.27 -19.75 -26.94
CA ASP A 308 -13.93 -20.23 -27.29
C ASP A 308 -13.25 -20.84 -26.05
N TYR A 309 -13.77 -22.00 -25.63
CA TYR A 309 -13.24 -22.69 -24.45
C TYR A 309 -11.77 -23.11 -24.57
N PRO A 310 -11.25 -23.55 -25.73
CA PRO A 310 -9.82 -23.83 -25.89
C PRO A 310 -8.94 -22.61 -25.61
N GLU A 311 -9.26 -21.45 -26.18
CA GLU A 311 -8.45 -20.24 -25.97
C GLU A 311 -8.65 -19.67 -24.56
N SER A 312 -9.87 -19.75 -24.02
CA SER A 312 -10.16 -19.41 -22.63
C SER A 312 -9.28 -20.20 -21.66
N PHE A 313 -9.07 -21.50 -21.93
CA PHE A 313 -8.20 -22.35 -21.12
C PHE A 313 -6.74 -21.88 -21.13
N VAL A 314 -6.22 -21.46 -22.29
CA VAL A 314 -4.86 -20.91 -22.41
C VAL A 314 -4.73 -19.62 -21.59
N ALA A 315 -5.69 -18.70 -21.72
CA ALA A 315 -5.69 -17.46 -20.95
C ALA A 315 -5.78 -17.70 -19.43
N ILE A 316 -6.54 -18.73 -19.00
CA ILE A 316 -6.59 -19.17 -17.60
C ILE A 316 -5.22 -19.68 -17.13
N GLU A 317 -4.53 -20.50 -17.92
CA GLU A 317 -3.20 -21.00 -17.55
C GLU A 317 -2.18 -19.86 -17.42
N GLU A 318 -2.16 -18.91 -18.37
CA GLU A 318 -1.35 -17.69 -18.29
C GLU A 318 -1.61 -16.91 -16.99
N THR A 319 -2.90 -16.74 -16.66
CA THR A 319 -3.37 -16.00 -15.48
C THR A 319 -2.97 -16.70 -14.17
N ILE A 320 -3.19 -18.01 -14.06
CA ILE A 320 -2.86 -18.79 -12.87
C ILE A 320 -1.35 -18.86 -12.67
N ASN A 321 -0.58 -19.01 -13.75
CA ASN A 321 0.88 -19.01 -13.67
C ASN A 321 1.42 -17.67 -13.15
N SER A 322 0.82 -16.55 -13.59
CA SER A 322 1.15 -15.23 -13.05
C SER A 322 0.78 -15.09 -11.58
N LEU A 323 -0.43 -15.50 -11.18
CA LEU A 323 -0.89 -15.49 -9.79
C LEU A 323 0.05 -16.30 -8.87
N LEU A 324 0.57 -17.42 -9.34
CA LEU A 324 1.41 -18.33 -8.54
C LEU A 324 2.91 -18.02 -8.58
N LYS A 325 3.36 -17.14 -9.49
CA LYS A 325 4.77 -16.77 -9.72
C LYS A 325 5.52 -16.34 -8.44
N PRO A 326 4.96 -15.54 -7.52
CA PRO A 326 5.66 -15.15 -6.29
C PRO A 326 5.97 -16.32 -5.36
N THR A 327 5.20 -17.41 -5.48
CA THR A 327 5.23 -18.56 -4.56
C THR A 327 5.99 -19.78 -5.09
N ARG A 328 6.35 -19.85 -6.40
CA ARG A 328 6.92 -21.08 -7.00
C ARG A 328 7.81 -20.84 -8.24
N SER A 329 8.89 -21.63 -8.34
CA SER A 329 9.71 -21.77 -9.56
C SER A 329 9.46 -23.05 -10.38
N ASP A 330 8.83 -24.12 -9.86
CA ASP A 330 8.89 -25.44 -10.56
C ASP A 330 7.69 -26.42 -10.38
N ILE A 331 6.52 -26.00 -9.89
CA ILE A 331 5.39 -26.94 -9.73
C ILE A 331 4.18 -26.49 -10.58
N SER A 332 3.86 -27.28 -11.61
CA SER A 332 2.61 -27.16 -12.37
C SER A 332 1.42 -27.48 -11.46
N TRP A 333 0.71 -26.44 -11.06
CA TRP A 333 -0.51 -26.61 -10.27
C TRP A 333 -1.66 -27.05 -11.17
N THR A 334 -2.50 -27.96 -10.68
CA THR A 334 -3.79 -28.26 -11.31
C THR A 334 -4.90 -28.30 -10.26
N PRO A 335 -6.17 -28.01 -10.64
CA PRO A 335 -7.28 -27.99 -9.71
C PRO A 335 -7.52 -29.30 -8.95
N GLU A 336 -7.10 -30.44 -9.50
CA GLU A 336 -7.34 -31.78 -8.96
C GLU A 336 -6.25 -32.22 -7.95
N THR A 337 -5.09 -31.57 -7.96
CA THR A 337 -3.91 -32.05 -7.20
C THR A 337 -3.78 -31.40 -5.84
N SER A 338 -4.29 -30.17 -5.66
CA SER A 338 -4.11 -29.40 -4.42
C SER A 338 -4.98 -28.15 -4.37
N MET A 339 -5.32 -27.71 -3.16
CA MET A 339 -6.09 -26.48 -2.93
C MET A 339 -5.28 -25.25 -3.34
N LEU A 340 -5.85 -24.36 -4.16
CA LEU A 340 -5.20 -23.12 -4.60
C LEU A 340 -4.77 -22.29 -3.39
N VAL A 341 -5.66 -22.14 -2.41
CA VAL A 341 -5.41 -21.38 -1.17
C VAL A 341 -4.23 -21.94 -0.35
N ALA A 342 -3.95 -23.24 -0.48
CA ALA A 342 -2.84 -23.87 0.22
C ALA A 342 -1.47 -23.55 -0.40
N ILE A 343 -1.45 -23.14 -1.66
CA ILE A 343 -0.24 -22.92 -2.45
C ILE A 343 0.05 -21.44 -2.62
N SER A 344 -0.97 -20.64 -2.91
CA SER A 344 -0.86 -19.21 -3.20
C SER A 344 -0.60 -18.36 -1.97
N GLY A 345 -0.74 -18.90 -0.75
CA GLY A 345 -0.43 -18.17 0.48
C GLY A 345 -1.30 -16.91 0.70
N LEU A 346 -2.44 -16.82 0.03
CA LEU A 346 -3.36 -15.67 -0.05
C LEU A 346 -3.79 -15.17 1.34
N TYR A 347 -3.06 -14.23 1.91
CA TYR A 347 -3.38 -13.76 3.27
C TYR A 347 -3.41 -12.25 3.47
N TYR A 348 -3.23 -11.43 2.44
CA TYR A 348 -3.22 -9.98 2.66
C TYR A 348 -3.82 -9.09 1.56
N ASP A 349 -4.29 -9.62 0.43
CA ASP A 349 -4.51 -8.75 -0.75
C ASP A 349 -5.95 -8.34 -1.05
N GLY A 350 -6.95 -8.77 -0.25
CA GLY A 350 -8.34 -8.45 -0.54
C GLY A 350 -8.87 -8.98 -1.88
N ASN A 351 -8.12 -9.83 -2.59
CA ASN A 351 -8.45 -10.31 -3.94
C ASN A 351 -9.26 -11.61 -3.95
N SER A 352 -9.84 -12.06 -2.82
CA SER A 352 -10.62 -13.30 -2.77
C SER A 352 -11.76 -13.31 -3.80
N ALA A 353 -12.40 -12.16 -4.04
CA ALA A 353 -13.42 -12.00 -5.07
C ALA A 353 -12.89 -12.29 -6.48
N ASN A 354 -11.74 -11.72 -6.85
CA ASN A 354 -11.13 -11.90 -8.17
C ASN A 354 -10.67 -13.35 -8.38
N ILE A 355 -10.16 -14.00 -7.34
CA ILE A 355 -9.73 -15.40 -7.41
C ILE A 355 -10.92 -16.33 -7.56
N ASN A 356 -12.01 -16.08 -6.83
CA ASN A 356 -13.26 -16.80 -7.04
C ASN A 356 -13.81 -16.61 -8.46
N THR A 357 -13.72 -15.38 -9.01
CA THR A 357 -14.08 -15.12 -10.41
C THR A 357 -13.22 -15.95 -11.36
N LEU A 358 -11.90 -16.02 -11.16
CA LEU A 358 -11.00 -16.85 -11.96
C LEU A 358 -11.37 -18.34 -11.89
N LEU A 359 -11.62 -18.87 -10.68
CA LEU A 359 -12.03 -20.28 -10.51
C LEU A 359 -13.38 -20.57 -11.17
N ARG A 360 -14.33 -19.64 -11.08
CA ARG A 360 -15.64 -19.75 -11.73
C ARG A 360 -15.48 -19.78 -13.25
N TYR A 361 -14.67 -18.89 -13.81
CA TYR A 361 -14.37 -18.90 -15.24
C TYR A 361 -13.70 -20.21 -15.66
N TYR A 362 -12.73 -20.68 -14.87
CA TYR A 362 -12.09 -21.97 -15.12
C TYR A 362 -13.08 -23.14 -15.08
N GLN A 363 -14.05 -23.10 -14.17
CA GLN A 363 -15.08 -24.13 -14.09
C GLN A 363 -15.96 -24.14 -15.35
N GLN A 364 -16.39 -22.96 -15.83
CA GLN A 364 -17.19 -22.83 -17.06
C GLN A 364 -16.41 -23.32 -18.29
N THR A 365 -15.13 -22.96 -18.39
CA THR A 365 -14.23 -23.43 -19.47
C THR A 365 -14.07 -24.95 -19.43
N ALA A 366 -13.84 -25.53 -18.24
CA ALA A 366 -13.73 -26.97 -18.06
C ALA A 366 -15.02 -27.70 -18.46
N GLN A 367 -16.20 -27.15 -18.12
CA GLN A 367 -17.49 -27.68 -18.56
C GLN A 367 -17.64 -27.64 -20.08
N GLY A 368 -17.32 -26.50 -20.72
CA GLY A 368 -17.35 -26.34 -22.17
C GLY A 368 -16.41 -27.31 -22.91
N LEU A 369 -15.28 -27.66 -22.30
CA LEU A 369 -14.33 -28.66 -22.80
C LEU A 369 -14.67 -30.11 -22.42
N ASN A 370 -15.81 -30.36 -21.76
CA ASN A 370 -16.22 -31.67 -21.22
C ASN A 370 -15.21 -32.28 -20.22
N GLN A 371 -14.44 -31.46 -19.51
CA GLN A 371 -13.52 -31.86 -18.46
C GLN A 371 -14.24 -31.92 -17.10
N ILE A 372 -15.18 -32.85 -16.97
CA ILE A 372 -16.11 -32.92 -15.82
C ILE A 372 -15.38 -33.04 -14.47
N GLU A 373 -14.36 -33.91 -14.38
CA GLU A 373 -13.56 -34.07 -13.16
C GLU A 373 -12.94 -32.74 -12.70
N ARG A 374 -12.38 -31.96 -13.65
CA ARG A 374 -11.77 -30.66 -13.38
C ARG A 374 -12.80 -29.63 -12.93
N ALA A 375 -13.95 -29.57 -13.60
CA ALA A 375 -15.03 -28.68 -13.22
C ALA A 375 -15.52 -28.95 -11.79
N ASN A 376 -15.62 -30.23 -11.40
CA ASN A 376 -16.02 -30.63 -10.06
C ASN A 376 -14.91 -30.35 -9.02
N ALA A 377 -13.64 -30.57 -9.37
CA ALA A 377 -12.53 -30.15 -8.51
C ALA A 377 -12.55 -28.62 -8.27
N LEU A 378 -12.82 -27.81 -9.30
CA LEU A 378 -12.94 -26.35 -9.19
C LEU A 378 -14.13 -25.90 -8.33
N GLU A 379 -15.21 -26.68 -8.26
CA GLU A 379 -16.32 -26.44 -7.33
C GLU A 379 -15.87 -26.58 -5.87
N ILE A 380 -15.11 -27.64 -5.55
CA ILE A 380 -14.52 -27.83 -4.22
C ILE A 380 -13.56 -26.68 -3.89
N GLN A 381 -12.78 -26.21 -4.86
CA GLN A 381 -11.85 -25.08 -4.70
C GLN A 381 -12.60 -23.79 -4.32
N GLN A 382 -13.68 -23.46 -5.02
CA GLN A 382 -14.51 -22.27 -4.73
C GLN A 382 -15.11 -22.34 -3.32
N ILE A 383 -15.66 -23.49 -2.92
CA ILE A 383 -16.16 -23.70 -1.55
C ILE A 383 -15.03 -23.50 -0.53
N GLY A 384 -13.82 -23.99 -0.86
CA GLY A 384 -12.62 -23.79 -0.08
C GLY A 384 -12.26 -22.33 0.12
N ILE A 385 -12.16 -21.53 -0.95
CA ILE A 385 -11.76 -20.12 -0.87
C ILE A 385 -12.71 -19.31 0.02
N ASP A 386 -14.00 -19.55 -0.07
CA ASP A 386 -14.97 -18.81 0.73
C ASP A 386 -15.01 -19.25 2.20
N ARG A 387 -14.76 -20.54 2.47
CA ARG A 387 -15.12 -21.17 3.75
C ARG A 387 -14.16 -22.25 4.23
N TRP A 388 -12.86 -22.18 3.95
CA TRP A 388 -11.91 -23.26 4.32
C TRP A 388 -11.83 -23.56 5.82
N PHE A 389 -12.21 -22.62 6.69
CA PHE A 389 -12.30 -22.82 8.15
C PHE A 389 -13.62 -23.45 8.61
N ASN A 390 -14.65 -23.50 7.76
CA ASN A 390 -15.91 -24.17 8.02
C ASN A 390 -15.79 -25.65 7.64
N TRP A 391 -15.46 -26.49 8.63
CA TRP A 391 -15.16 -27.90 8.37
C TRP A 391 -16.38 -28.65 7.85
N SER A 392 -17.58 -28.38 8.38
CA SER A 392 -18.80 -29.07 7.96
C SER A 392 -19.11 -28.82 6.48
N ARG A 393 -18.91 -27.59 6.00
CA ARG A 393 -19.07 -27.27 4.58
C ARG A 393 -18.01 -27.94 3.71
N MET A 394 -16.77 -28.01 4.18
CA MET A 394 -15.70 -28.69 3.45
C MET A 394 -15.90 -30.21 3.38
N PHE A 395 -16.27 -30.85 4.48
CA PHE A 395 -16.61 -32.28 4.49
C PHE A 395 -17.80 -32.57 3.58
N ALA A 396 -18.84 -31.72 3.58
CA ALA A 396 -19.95 -31.85 2.65
C ALA A 396 -19.47 -31.75 1.20
N ALA A 397 -18.60 -30.78 0.87
CA ALA A 397 -18.05 -30.65 -0.48
C ALA A 397 -17.27 -31.90 -0.94
N PHE A 398 -16.45 -32.50 -0.08
CA PHE A 398 -15.71 -33.73 -0.41
C PHE A 398 -16.60 -34.96 -0.61
N VAL A 399 -17.83 -34.94 -0.10
CA VAL A 399 -18.78 -36.06 -0.20
C VAL A 399 -19.80 -35.84 -1.33
N GLU A 400 -20.30 -34.62 -1.49
CA GLU A 400 -21.40 -34.28 -2.39
C GLU A 400 -20.94 -34.01 -3.82
N VAL A 401 -19.72 -33.48 -3.99
CA VAL A 401 -19.18 -33.15 -5.32
C VAL A 401 -18.55 -34.39 -5.96
N PRO A 402 -19.02 -34.83 -7.15
CA PRO A 402 -18.57 -36.09 -7.73
C PRO A 402 -17.18 -35.96 -8.38
N VAL A 403 -16.15 -36.37 -7.66
CA VAL A 403 -14.77 -36.48 -8.17
C VAL A 403 -14.24 -37.90 -7.97
N SER A 404 -13.18 -38.25 -8.69
CA SER A 404 -12.46 -39.51 -8.45
C SER A 404 -11.86 -39.55 -7.04
N GLU A 405 -11.68 -40.75 -6.51
CA GLU A 405 -11.10 -40.96 -5.17
C GLU A 405 -9.68 -40.39 -5.05
N VAL A 406 -8.91 -40.41 -6.14
CA VAL A 406 -7.56 -39.84 -6.20
C VAL A 406 -7.60 -38.33 -6.02
N THR A 407 -8.47 -37.64 -6.75
CA THR A 407 -8.69 -36.19 -6.64
C THR A 407 -9.23 -35.82 -5.26
N ARG A 408 -10.23 -36.55 -4.77
CA ARG A 408 -10.81 -36.35 -3.43
C ARG A 408 -9.73 -36.41 -2.36
N GLN A 409 -8.91 -37.45 -2.38
CA GLN A 409 -7.84 -37.65 -1.40
C GLN A 409 -6.76 -36.55 -1.51
N ALA A 410 -6.38 -36.14 -2.73
CA ALA A 410 -5.39 -35.09 -2.94
C ALA A 410 -5.87 -33.73 -2.40
N LEU A 411 -7.11 -33.33 -2.74
CA LEU A 411 -7.71 -32.09 -2.26
C LEU A 411 -7.97 -32.10 -0.77
N PHE A 412 -8.49 -33.22 -0.23
CA PHE A 412 -8.68 -33.39 1.21
C PHE A 412 -7.36 -33.24 1.98
N THR A 413 -6.31 -33.93 1.52
CA THR A 413 -4.98 -33.87 2.15
C THR A 413 -4.43 -32.44 2.10
N SER A 414 -4.57 -31.76 0.96
CA SER A 414 -4.13 -30.38 0.78
C SER A 414 -4.87 -29.40 1.70
N TRP A 415 -6.20 -29.52 1.81
CA TRP A 415 -7.03 -28.73 2.72
C TRP A 415 -6.69 -29.01 4.19
N ARG A 416 -6.64 -30.28 4.60
CA ARG A 416 -6.28 -30.71 5.96
C ARG A 416 -4.94 -30.10 6.37
N ASP A 417 -3.91 -30.29 5.56
CA ASP A 417 -2.56 -29.82 5.87
C ASP A 417 -2.49 -28.29 5.95
N TYR A 418 -3.31 -27.61 5.16
CA TYR A 418 -3.43 -26.16 5.21
C TYR A 418 -4.12 -25.66 6.48
N VAL A 419 -5.30 -26.19 6.82
CA VAL A 419 -6.03 -25.84 8.06
C VAL A 419 -5.16 -26.10 9.29
N VAL A 420 -4.48 -27.24 9.29
CA VAL A 420 -3.60 -27.65 10.37
C VAL A 420 -2.41 -26.69 10.48
N ARG A 421 -1.70 -26.38 9.38
CA ARG A 421 -0.61 -25.38 9.39
C ARG A 421 -1.06 -24.01 9.87
N ARG A 422 -2.25 -23.55 9.48
CA ARG A 422 -2.79 -22.25 9.90
C ARG A 422 -3.20 -22.19 11.37
N THR A 423 -3.36 -23.34 12.00
CA THR A 423 -3.61 -23.44 13.44
C THR A 423 -2.28 -23.54 14.23
N LYS A 424 -1.11 -23.58 13.56
CA LYS A 424 0.21 -23.54 14.23
C LYS A 424 0.69 -22.11 14.40
N SER A 425 1.29 -21.84 15.56
CA SER A 425 2.28 -20.77 15.68
C SER A 425 3.62 -21.29 15.13
N TYR A 426 4.05 -20.78 13.97
CA TYR A 426 5.41 -20.89 13.39
C TYR A 426 6.16 -22.24 13.51
N SER A 427 5.70 -23.30 12.84
CA SER A 427 6.43 -24.59 12.79
C SER A 427 6.46 -25.19 11.37
N TRP A 428 7.65 -25.52 10.87
CA TRP A 428 7.93 -26.06 9.52
C TRP A 428 7.99 -27.60 9.44
N GLN A 429 7.61 -28.32 10.51
CA GLN A 429 7.68 -29.80 10.54
C GLN A 429 6.41 -30.50 10.03
N LYS A 430 6.62 -31.74 9.55
CA LYS A 430 5.64 -32.64 8.92
C LYS A 430 4.36 -32.80 9.74
N VAL A 431 3.22 -32.70 9.06
CA VAL A 431 1.88 -32.51 9.64
C VAL A 431 1.26 -33.81 10.21
N ASP A 432 1.83 -34.98 9.90
CA ASP A 432 1.20 -36.30 10.15
C ASP A 432 1.11 -36.74 11.64
N SER A 433 1.58 -35.94 12.60
CA SER A 433 1.70 -36.33 14.02
C SER A 433 0.94 -35.42 15.00
N TRP A 434 -0.19 -34.86 14.58
CA TRP A 434 -0.96 -33.91 15.39
C TRP A 434 -2.41 -34.36 15.58
N TRP A 435 -2.90 -34.26 16.82
CA TRP A 435 -4.29 -34.48 17.19
C TRP A 435 -5.33 -33.81 16.28
N LEU A 436 -5.04 -32.65 15.67
CA LEU A 436 -5.95 -32.05 14.70
C LEU A 436 -6.10 -32.87 13.42
N CYS A 437 -5.01 -33.45 12.92
CA CYS A 437 -5.06 -34.37 11.79
C CYS A 437 -5.90 -35.58 12.14
N TRP A 438 -5.72 -36.15 13.33
CA TRP A 438 -6.51 -37.30 13.78
C TRP A 438 -7.99 -36.95 13.93
N LEU A 439 -8.31 -35.75 14.45
CA LEU A 439 -9.70 -35.30 14.56
C LEU A 439 -10.34 -35.18 13.18
N ILE A 440 -9.68 -34.51 12.23
CA ILE A 440 -10.17 -34.34 10.86
C ILE A 440 -10.30 -35.70 10.14
N GLU A 441 -9.31 -36.58 10.27
CA GLU A 441 -9.33 -37.92 9.67
C GLU A 441 -10.40 -38.83 10.27
N SER A 442 -10.74 -38.65 11.55
CA SER A 442 -11.81 -39.44 12.19
C SER A 442 -13.20 -39.16 11.61
N VAL A 443 -13.37 -38.01 10.96
CA VAL A 443 -14.63 -37.59 10.34
C VAL A 443 -14.73 -38.08 8.90
N ASP A 444 -13.64 -37.97 8.12
CA ASP A 444 -13.62 -38.34 6.70
C ASP A 444 -13.44 -39.85 6.46
N ASP A 445 -12.55 -40.49 7.20
CA ASP A 445 -12.19 -41.89 6.98
C ASP A 445 -13.17 -42.82 7.72
N ARG A 446 -13.96 -43.55 6.92
CA ARG A 446 -14.95 -44.53 7.39
C ARG A 446 -14.35 -45.63 8.28
N GLN A 447 -13.04 -45.87 8.23
CA GLN A 447 -12.34 -46.86 9.05
C GLN A 447 -11.79 -46.30 10.37
N LYS A 448 -11.62 -44.99 10.48
CA LYS A 448 -11.02 -44.35 11.65
C LYS A 448 -12.08 -43.99 12.69
N GLY A 449 -13.01 -43.08 12.40
CA GLY A 449 -14.10 -42.78 13.34
C GLY A 449 -13.64 -42.30 14.74
N VAL A 450 -14.62 -42.03 15.61
CA VAL A 450 -14.39 -41.45 16.95
C VAL A 450 -13.52 -42.34 17.85
N SER A 451 -13.73 -43.66 17.84
CA SER A 451 -12.96 -44.58 18.69
C SER A 451 -11.47 -44.60 18.36
N TRP A 452 -11.11 -44.52 17.08
CA TRP A 452 -9.70 -44.45 16.67
C TRP A 452 -9.06 -43.14 17.11
N PHE A 453 -9.78 -42.01 16.95
CA PHE A 453 -9.28 -40.71 17.42
C PHE A 453 -8.99 -40.76 18.93
N GLN A 454 -9.92 -41.31 19.71
CA GLN A 454 -9.76 -41.48 21.16
C GLN A 454 -8.54 -42.33 21.51
N GLU A 455 -8.29 -43.40 20.77
CA GLU A 455 -7.11 -44.23 20.96
C GLU A 455 -5.82 -43.46 20.66
N GLN A 456 -5.75 -42.77 19.51
CA GLN A 456 -4.57 -41.99 19.12
C GLN A 456 -4.25 -40.88 20.12
N ILE A 457 -5.26 -40.12 20.53
CA ILE A 457 -5.05 -39.00 21.46
C ILE A 457 -4.67 -39.49 22.86
N THR A 458 -5.23 -40.62 23.32
CA THR A 458 -4.84 -41.23 24.60
C THR A 458 -3.39 -41.71 24.55
N GLN A 459 -3.00 -42.45 23.50
CA GLN A 459 -1.63 -42.91 23.33
C GLN A 459 -0.63 -41.75 23.23
N TRP A 460 -1.03 -40.63 22.63
CA TRP A 460 -0.21 -39.43 22.58
C TRP A 460 -0.04 -38.80 23.97
N LEU A 461 -1.14 -38.60 24.72
CA LEU A 461 -1.10 -38.07 26.08
C LEU A 461 -0.25 -38.93 27.01
N ASP A 462 -0.35 -40.26 26.92
CA ASP A 462 0.46 -41.20 27.72
C ASP A 462 1.96 -41.13 27.43
N ARG A 463 2.34 -40.66 26.23
CA ARG A 463 3.75 -40.52 25.79
C ARG A 463 4.30 -39.12 26.03
N LEU A 464 3.50 -38.15 26.50
CA LEU A 464 3.98 -36.80 26.73
C LEU A 464 4.98 -36.78 27.91
N PRO A 465 6.18 -36.21 27.73
CA PRO A 465 7.10 -36.03 28.85
C PRO A 465 6.52 -35.06 29.88
N GLY A 466 6.81 -35.27 31.17
CA GLY A 466 6.40 -34.35 32.24
C GLY A 466 7.22 -33.05 32.28
N ASP A 467 8.41 -33.04 31.66
CA ASP A 467 9.31 -31.88 31.62
C ASP A 467 9.02 -31.00 30.40
N ARG A 468 8.77 -29.71 30.65
CA ARG A 468 8.57 -28.67 29.63
C ARG A 468 9.69 -28.65 28.58
N SER A 469 10.95 -28.88 28.98
CA SER A 469 12.10 -28.80 28.07
C SER A 469 12.09 -29.88 26.98
N GLN A 470 11.36 -30.99 27.22
CA GLN A 470 11.30 -32.14 26.33
C GLN A 470 10.04 -32.13 25.43
N LEU A 471 9.06 -31.25 25.70
CA LEU A 471 7.81 -31.22 24.97
C LEU A 471 7.94 -30.69 23.54
N GLY A 472 8.85 -29.74 23.31
CA GLY A 472 8.97 -29.06 22.01
C GLY A 472 7.61 -28.53 21.52
N GLU A 473 7.23 -28.88 20.29
CA GLU A 473 5.95 -28.48 19.69
C GLU A 473 4.70 -29.07 20.39
N ASN A 474 4.85 -30.16 21.15
CA ASN A 474 3.70 -30.74 21.86
C ASN A 474 3.17 -29.81 22.96
N TYR A 475 3.97 -28.86 23.44
CA TYR A 475 3.53 -27.87 24.41
C TYR A 475 2.37 -27.03 23.89
N ASP A 476 2.52 -26.44 22.70
CA ASP A 476 1.47 -25.60 22.11
C ASP A 476 0.28 -26.44 21.62
N ARG A 477 0.53 -27.67 21.14
CA ARG A 477 -0.55 -28.61 20.77
C ARG A 477 -1.42 -28.97 21.97
N LEU A 478 -0.81 -29.19 23.14
CA LEU A 478 -1.51 -29.49 24.38
C LEU A 478 -2.26 -28.26 24.90
N ARG A 479 -1.67 -27.06 24.83
CA ARG A 479 -2.34 -25.81 25.22
C ARG A 479 -3.58 -25.55 24.36
N LEU A 480 -3.46 -25.72 23.03
CA LEU A 480 -4.60 -25.59 22.11
C LEU A 480 -5.71 -26.59 22.44
N LEU A 481 -5.36 -27.86 22.64
CA LEU A 481 -6.34 -28.88 23.03
C LEU A 481 -7.03 -28.52 24.35
N THR A 482 -6.26 -28.04 25.33
CA THR A 482 -6.79 -27.64 26.64
C THR A 482 -7.73 -26.45 26.51
N LYS A 483 -7.37 -25.43 25.72
CA LYS A 483 -8.23 -24.28 25.41
C LYS A 483 -9.59 -24.76 24.88
N ASP A 484 -9.59 -25.59 23.85
CA ASP A 484 -10.83 -26.01 23.20
C ASP A 484 -11.70 -26.85 24.14
N LEU A 485 -11.09 -27.75 24.92
CA LEU A 485 -11.82 -28.55 25.90
C LEU A 485 -12.39 -27.66 27.01
N THR A 486 -11.62 -26.74 27.58
CA THR A 486 -12.13 -25.79 28.58
C THR A 486 -13.32 -24.99 28.06
N GLU A 487 -13.24 -24.49 26.83
CA GLU A 487 -14.35 -23.75 26.18
C GLU A 487 -15.59 -24.63 25.96
N ILE A 488 -15.42 -25.91 25.59
CA ILE A 488 -16.53 -26.87 25.41
C ILE A 488 -17.26 -27.13 26.74
N TYR A 489 -16.52 -27.29 27.84
CA TYR A 489 -17.09 -27.66 29.14
C TYR A 489 -17.67 -26.50 29.91
N HIS A 490 -16.92 -25.41 29.96
CA HIS A 490 -17.21 -24.29 30.82
C HIS A 490 -17.96 -23.17 30.10
N GLN A 491 -18.30 -23.35 28.82
CA GLN A 491 -19.01 -22.35 27.99
C GLN A 491 -18.35 -20.97 28.01
N GLY A 492 -17.02 -20.93 28.17
CA GLY A 492 -16.22 -19.71 28.24
C GLY A 492 -15.88 -19.22 29.66
N GLU A 493 -16.46 -19.78 30.73
CA GLU A 493 -16.19 -19.41 32.13
C GLU A 493 -15.25 -20.41 32.80
N SER A 494 -13.95 -20.29 32.55
CA SER A 494 -12.95 -21.22 33.11
C SER A 494 -13.06 -21.40 34.62
N GLY A 495 -13.14 -22.66 35.07
CA GLY A 495 -13.00 -23.01 36.48
C GLY A 495 -11.60 -22.73 37.06
N TYR A 496 -10.62 -22.42 36.20
CA TYR A 496 -9.21 -22.19 36.55
C TYR A 496 -8.67 -20.93 35.85
N PRO A 497 -9.16 -19.71 36.22
CA PRO A 497 -8.83 -18.48 35.53
C PRO A 497 -7.33 -18.12 35.55
N GLN A 498 -6.57 -18.51 36.57
CA GLN A 498 -5.14 -18.23 36.64
C GLN A 498 -4.33 -19.19 35.76
N PHE A 499 -4.69 -20.47 35.78
CA PHE A 499 -4.14 -21.48 34.88
C PHE A 499 -4.36 -21.09 33.42
N ASP A 500 -5.58 -20.71 33.04
CA ASP A 500 -5.87 -20.31 31.68
C ASP A 500 -5.14 -19.05 31.27
N ARG A 501 -5.06 -18.04 32.14
CA ARG A 501 -4.38 -16.79 31.83
C ARG A 501 -2.87 -16.96 31.69
N VAL A 502 -2.25 -17.81 32.49
CA VAL A 502 -0.77 -17.90 32.58
C VAL A 502 -0.21 -19.01 31.70
N VAL A 503 -0.85 -20.19 31.71
CA VAL A 503 -0.37 -21.42 31.07
C VAL A 503 -0.99 -21.56 29.69
N ILE A 504 -2.32 -21.52 29.57
CA ILE A 504 -3.01 -21.78 28.29
C ILE A 504 -2.92 -20.58 27.36
N ARG A 505 -3.21 -19.38 27.86
CA ARG A 505 -3.25 -18.11 27.13
C ARG A 505 -4.10 -18.22 25.86
N PRO A 506 -5.43 -18.37 25.99
CA PRO A 506 -6.32 -18.71 24.89
C PRO A 506 -6.27 -17.72 23.71
N GLN A 507 -5.92 -16.46 23.97
CA GLN A 507 -5.75 -15.42 22.96
C GLN A 507 -4.60 -15.71 21.98
N GLU A 508 -3.55 -16.42 22.41
CA GLU A 508 -2.43 -16.82 21.53
C GLU A 508 -2.84 -17.86 20.48
N PHE A 509 -4.00 -18.51 20.66
CA PHE A 509 -4.48 -19.62 19.84
C PHE A 509 -5.84 -19.37 19.18
N SER A 510 -6.38 -18.16 19.33
CA SER A 510 -7.69 -17.84 18.77
C SER A 510 -7.60 -17.73 17.25
N SER A 511 -8.46 -18.46 16.54
CA SER A 511 -8.42 -18.56 15.09
C SER A 511 -9.82 -18.69 14.49
N GLN A 512 -9.95 -18.47 13.19
CA GLN A 512 -11.22 -18.67 12.48
C GLN A 512 -11.67 -20.14 12.46
N SER A 513 -10.78 -21.11 12.76
CA SER A 513 -11.12 -22.54 12.85
C SER A 513 -11.70 -22.97 14.19
N ASP A 514 -11.74 -22.07 15.18
CA ASP A 514 -12.08 -22.37 16.57
C ASP A 514 -13.46 -23.02 16.73
N GLU A 515 -14.47 -22.50 16.03
CA GLU A 515 -15.84 -23.02 16.10
C GLU A 515 -15.94 -24.45 15.57
N SER A 516 -15.49 -24.67 14.33
CA SER A 516 -15.46 -25.98 13.69
C SER A 516 -14.66 -26.99 14.52
N ARG A 517 -13.47 -26.61 14.97
CA ARG A 517 -12.60 -27.48 15.76
C ARG A 517 -13.29 -27.96 17.05
N ARG A 518 -13.95 -27.05 17.77
CA ARG A 518 -14.71 -27.39 18.99
C ARG A 518 -15.94 -28.24 18.70
N GLU A 519 -16.66 -27.97 17.63
CA GLU A 519 -17.85 -28.75 17.23
C GLU A 519 -17.48 -30.23 17.05
N TYR A 520 -16.46 -30.52 16.24
CA TYR A 520 -16.02 -31.90 15.98
C TYR A 520 -15.33 -32.54 17.19
N LEU A 521 -14.61 -31.77 18.00
CA LEU A 521 -14.02 -32.27 19.25
C LEU A 521 -15.11 -32.66 20.26
N LYS A 522 -16.19 -31.87 20.37
CA LYS A 522 -17.35 -32.15 21.24
C LYS A 522 -18.08 -33.43 20.85
N ALA A 523 -18.12 -33.79 19.57
CA ALA A 523 -18.70 -35.04 19.10
C ALA A 523 -17.83 -36.28 19.45
N SER A 524 -16.56 -36.09 19.81
CA SER A 524 -15.56 -37.16 19.92
C SER A 524 -15.27 -37.64 21.36
N ALA A 525 -16.17 -37.36 22.32
CA ALA A 525 -16.09 -37.60 23.76
C ALA A 525 -15.21 -36.60 24.56
N PRO A 526 -15.71 -35.37 24.77
CA PRO A 526 -15.01 -34.36 25.53
C PRO A 526 -14.76 -34.82 26.98
N ASP A 527 -15.77 -35.40 27.64
CA ASP A 527 -15.83 -35.85 29.06
C ASP A 527 -14.55 -36.53 29.56
N ARG A 528 -14.20 -37.65 28.93
CA ARG A 528 -13.00 -38.41 29.28
C ARG A 528 -11.71 -37.72 28.88
N LEU A 529 -11.72 -36.98 27.78
CA LEU A 529 -10.53 -36.37 27.22
C LEU A 529 -10.06 -35.16 28.05
N PHE A 530 -10.98 -34.34 28.54
CA PHE A 530 -10.65 -33.27 29.49
C PHE A 530 -10.07 -33.82 30.77
N ASP A 531 -10.66 -34.87 31.35
CA ASP A 531 -10.14 -35.47 32.58
C ASP A 531 -8.68 -35.94 32.39
N LEU A 532 -8.37 -36.55 31.25
CA LEU A 532 -6.99 -36.96 30.91
C LEU A 532 -6.04 -35.77 30.76
N VAL A 533 -6.46 -34.73 30.03
CA VAL A 533 -5.65 -33.52 29.80
C VAL A 533 -5.42 -32.75 31.11
N MET A 534 -6.47 -32.57 31.91
CA MET A 534 -6.40 -31.89 33.20
C MET A 534 -5.58 -32.69 34.21
N ASN A 535 -5.69 -34.02 34.22
CA ASN A 535 -4.83 -34.88 35.04
C ASN A 535 -3.35 -34.76 34.64
N TYR A 536 -3.04 -34.71 33.33
CA TYR A 536 -1.67 -34.48 32.88
C TYR A 536 -1.13 -33.15 33.40
N TRP A 537 -1.91 -32.06 33.30
CA TRP A 537 -1.50 -30.77 33.85
C TRP A 537 -1.36 -30.81 35.36
N GLN A 538 -2.30 -31.41 36.08
CA GLN A 538 -2.25 -31.51 37.54
C GLN A 538 -0.99 -32.24 38.03
N VAL A 539 -0.60 -33.32 37.37
CA VAL A 539 0.57 -34.13 37.74
C VAL A 539 1.89 -33.44 37.38
N ASN A 540 1.94 -32.67 36.29
CA ASN A 540 3.21 -32.20 35.74
C ASN A 540 3.45 -30.69 35.86
N LEU A 541 2.44 -29.86 36.12
CA LEU A 541 2.54 -28.38 36.07
C LEU A 541 3.68 -27.82 36.93
N HIS A 542 4.02 -28.45 38.05
CA HIS A 542 5.13 -28.02 38.91
C HIS A 542 6.49 -28.03 38.19
N GLN A 543 6.67 -28.89 37.18
CA GLN A 543 7.88 -28.97 36.36
C GLN A 543 7.97 -27.86 35.30
N PHE A 544 6.87 -27.17 35.02
CA PHE A 544 6.79 -26.09 34.03
C PHE A 544 7.04 -24.72 34.63
N VAL A 545 6.90 -24.60 35.96
CA VAL A 545 7.18 -23.36 36.69
C VAL A 545 8.62 -22.94 36.43
N PRO A 546 8.86 -21.73 35.88
CA PRO A 546 10.20 -21.24 35.62
C PRO A 546 11.07 -21.30 36.88
N LYS A 547 12.31 -21.75 36.74
CA LYS A 547 13.25 -21.86 37.86
C LYS A 547 13.73 -20.45 38.26
N PRO A 548 13.78 -20.07 39.56
CA PRO A 548 14.26 -18.75 39.98
C PRO A 548 15.70 -18.43 39.55
N GLU A 549 16.50 -19.45 39.27
CA GLU A 549 17.87 -19.32 38.77
C GLU A 549 17.94 -18.82 37.32
N SER A 550 16.91 -19.05 36.51
CA SER A 550 16.88 -18.68 35.09
C SER A 550 16.40 -17.25 34.83
N VAL A 551 16.31 -16.41 35.87
CA VAL A 551 15.79 -15.04 35.76
C VAL A 551 16.81 -14.08 35.13
N GLN A 552 16.35 -13.24 34.21
CA GLN A 552 17.11 -12.10 33.70
C GLN A 552 16.69 -10.82 34.43
N ASN A 553 17.64 -9.95 34.77
CA ASN A 553 17.40 -8.63 35.39
C ASN A 553 16.65 -8.67 36.74
N GLY A 554 16.59 -9.82 37.42
CA GLY A 554 15.97 -9.95 38.74
C GLY A 554 14.45 -9.74 38.79
N LYS A 555 13.75 -9.83 37.64
CA LYS A 555 12.28 -9.69 37.52
C LYS A 555 11.58 -11.04 37.65
N TYR A 556 10.90 -11.30 38.78
CA TYR A 556 10.25 -12.59 39.09
C TYR A 556 8.73 -12.61 38.90
N THR A 557 8.17 -11.63 38.18
CA THR A 557 6.71 -11.54 37.96
C THR A 557 6.14 -12.81 37.32
N THR A 558 6.81 -13.33 36.29
CA THR A 558 6.42 -14.57 35.62
C THR A 558 6.45 -15.75 36.57
N HIS A 559 7.50 -15.91 37.38
CA HIS A 559 7.59 -16.98 38.39
C HIS A 559 6.41 -16.94 39.37
N ALA A 560 6.07 -15.74 39.86
CA ALA A 560 4.93 -15.57 40.77
C ALA A 560 3.59 -15.89 40.10
N GLN A 561 3.39 -15.47 38.83
CA GLN A 561 2.20 -15.84 38.05
C GLN A 561 2.07 -17.36 37.85
N TRP A 562 3.17 -18.04 37.55
CA TRP A 562 3.18 -19.51 37.42
C TRP A 562 2.90 -20.22 38.75
N MET A 563 3.39 -19.69 39.89
CA MET A 563 3.06 -20.23 41.22
C MET A 563 1.59 -20.03 41.59
N VAL A 564 0.96 -18.93 41.14
CA VAL A 564 -0.50 -18.73 41.29
C VAL A 564 -1.28 -19.78 40.50
N ALA A 565 -0.91 -20.00 39.23
CA ALA A 565 -1.53 -21.04 38.40
C ALA A 565 -1.33 -22.44 38.99
N LEU A 566 -0.13 -22.74 39.52
CA LEU A 566 0.15 -24.01 40.19
C LEU A 566 -0.68 -24.18 41.47
N LYS A 567 -0.84 -23.12 42.27
CA LYS A 567 -1.66 -23.15 43.48
C LYS A 567 -3.13 -23.43 43.16
N GLU A 568 -3.62 -22.85 42.07
CA GLU A 568 -5.01 -23.04 41.62
C GLU A 568 -5.25 -24.48 41.13
N LEU A 569 -4.33 -25.04 40.34
CA LEU A 569 -4.53 -26.36 39.72
C LEU A 569 -4.05 -27.54 40.58
N SER A 570 -2.92 -27.39 41.27
CA SER A 570 -2.28 -28.44 42.08
C SER A 570 -1.74 -27.89 43.42
N PRO A 571 -2.62 -27.64 44.42
CA PRO A 571 -2.23 -27.02 45.69
C PRO A 571 -1.11 -27.75 46.45
N GLN A 572 -1.09 -29.08 46.43
CA GLN A 572 -0.07 -29.87 47.13
C GLN A 572 1.32 -29.70 46.52
N ASP A 573 1.41 -29.68 45.18
CA ASP A 573 2.67 -29.46 44.48
C ASP A 573 3.16 -28.03 44.65
N TYR A 574 2.24 -27.07 44.70
CA TYR A 574 2.55 -25.69 45.08
C TYR A 574 3.20 -25.61 46.46
N GLU A 575 2.63 -26.24 47.49
CA GLU A 575 3.20 -26.23 48.85
C GLU A 575 4.58 -26.88 48.89
N ASN A 576 4.74 -28.01 48.19
CA ASN A 576 6.02 -28.71 48.08
C ASN A 576 7.09 -27.84 47.40
N LEU A 577 6.76 -27.22 46.27
CA LEU A 577 7.69 -26.36 45.52
C LEU A 577 8.00 -25.08 46.30
N LEU A 578 7.02 -24.49 46.97
CA LEU A 578 7.21 -23.32 47.83
C LEU A 578 8.15 -23.63 49.00
N ALA A 579 8.00 -24.78 49.66
CA ALA A 579 8.89 -25.23 50.72
C ALA A 579 10.33 -25.39 50.21
N GLN A 580 10.52 -25.98 49.03
CA GLN A 580 11.83 -26.11 48.39
C GLN A 580 12.46 -24.73 48.10
N TRP A 581 11.69 -23.81 47.51
CA TRP A 581 12.16 -22.46 47.21
C TRP A 581 12.50 -21.67 48.47
N LYS A 582 11.76 -21.84 49.58
CA LYS A 582 12.04 -21.19 50.87
C LYS A 582 13.43 -21.58 51.40
N VAL A 583 13.89 -22.81 51.15
CA VAL A 583 15.23 -23.27 51.52
C VAL A 583 16.28 -22.81 50.51
N ALA A 584 16.07 -23.09 49.21
CA ALA A 584 17.06 -22.86 48.15
C ALA A 584 17.27 -21.37 47.80
N HIS A 585 16.25 -20.53 47.98
CA HIS A 585 16.23 -19.15 47.50
C HIS A 585 15.96 -18.11 48.60
N LYS A 586 16.24 -18.45 49.86
CA LYS A 586 16.01 -17.57 51.02
C LYS A 586 16.57 -16.14 50.88
N ARG A 587 17.65 -15.96 50.10
CA ARG A 587 18.33 -14.66 49.91
C ARG A 587 17.81 -13.86 48.70
N ARG A 588 16.93 -14.39 47.85
CA ARG A 588 16.40 -13.71 46.65
C ARG A 588 15.23 -12.80 47.01
N ILE A 589 15.50 -11.63 47.61
CA ILE A 589 14.48 -10.70 48.13
C ILE A 589 13.42 -10.31 47.08
N ASN A 590 13.85 -10.06 45.83
CA ASN A 590 12.94 -9.67 44.75
C ASN A 590 11.97 -10.79 44.34
N LEU A 591 12.34 -12.07 44.49
CA LEU A 591 11.44 -13.21 44.28
C LEU A 591 10.31 -13.17 45.32
N TRP A 592 10.67 -13.06 46.60
CA TRP A 592 9.69 -13.04 47.70
C TRP A 592 8.78 -11.81 47.64
N LYS A 593 9.30 -10.66 47.21
CA LYS A 593 8.50 -9.46 46.96
C LYS A 593 7.44 -9.71 45.87
N ALA A 594 7.82 -10.31 44.74
CA ALA A 594 6.90 -10.64 43.66
C ALA A 594 5.85 -11.69 44.11
N MET A 595 6.27 -12.73 44.83
CA MET A 595 5.37 -13.75 45.38
C MET A 595 4.35 -13.15 46.36
N LYS A 596 4.76 -12.20 47.22
CA LYS A 596 3.86 -11.51 48.16
C LYS A 596 2.85 -10.60 47.45
N GLN A 597 3.30 -9.88 46.41
CA GLN A 597 2.43 -9.04 45.59
C GLN A 597 1.32 -9.84 44.90
N MET A 598 1.59 -11.10 44.54
CA MET A 598 0.65 -12.01 43.90
C MET A 598 -0.11 -12.92 44.89
N GLY A 599 0.10 -12.78 46.21
CA GLY A 599 -0.61 -13.55 47.24
C GLY A 599 -0.20 -15.03 47.38
N VAL A 600 1.04 -15.37 47.00
CA VAL A 600 1.54 -16.76 46.94
C VAL A 600 2.84 -17.02 47.72
N SER A 601 3.24 -16.15 48.65
CA SER A 601 4.45 -16.30 49.50
C SER A 601 4.18 -16.81 50.92
#